data_AF-A0A2S9KAU1-F1
#
_entry.id   AF-A0A2S9KAU1-F1
#
_cell.length_a   1.000
_cell.length_b   1.000
_cell.length_c   1.000
_cell.angle_alpha   90.00
_cell.angle_beta   90.00
_cell.angle_gamma   90.00
#
_symmetry.space_group_name_H-M   'P 1'
#
loop_
_entity.id
_entity.type
_entity.pdbx_description
1 polymer ?
#
loop_
_entity_poly.entity_id
_entity_poly.type
_entity_poly.pdbx_seq_one_letter_code
_entity_poly.pdbx_strand_id
1 'polypeptide(L)'
;MSWVIGACQAGGQRMFELLSSTGQVEQVAAEALATSGVPCGTGASTRVVYEGDLETWSRVAVDEYLQAFGIELPPGLSNRHSVFLAQLADGTSIFVPALALMRGIFRPHELLMPLAFTPGNVDLMGFVDYSNDPPTIVLDGTEQRNLNKRDAASRYEPVRWMLSSTSANRCAHSVYLYSLSGRLDLRLPQGQFRLVLHGRQVASSLFVTKVTVTWVTVPVEDSVTRAEHTHVFHRMAAKERTVPALAALPPVPVLPDGRVELTDLEWDRIKPLLDSKKRNRSIHSGRELLNLMLFKLSSGSSWKTVTRSSNFQETTLTTTFRYWQLDGRFSRVLSELMQLRGTTRNRPAQYHKYQFIKNCERRILSPSPPVMGR
;
A
#
# COMPACT_ATOMS: atom_id res chain seq x y z
N MET A 1 24.70 4.86 2.76
CA MET A 1 23.77 3.89 3.38
C MET A 1 23.82 4.11 4.89
N SER A 2 22.75 3.82 5.63
CA SER A 2 22.75 3.93 7.10
C SER A 2 22.14 2.70 7.75
N TRP A 3 22.63 2.37 8.94
CA TRP A 3 22.18 1.27 9.80
C TRP A 3 21.91 1.81 11.20
N VAL A 4 20.75 1.48 11.78
CA VAL A 4 20.49 1.82 13.18
C VAL A 4 21.09 0.74 14.08
N ILE A 5 21.89 1.15 15.05
CA ILE A 5 22.59 0.24 15.96
C ILE A 5 21.68 -0.13 17.12
N GLY A 6 20.92 0.82 17.64
CA GLY A 6 20.07 0.63 18.80
C GLY A 6 19.45 1.94 19.29
N ALA A 7 18.81 1.86 20.44
CA ALA A 7 18.25 3.00 21.14
C ALA A 7 19.20 3.48 22.25
N CYS A 8 19.20 4.77 22.53
CA CYS A 8 19.94 5.39 23.61
C CYS A 8 19.10 6.49 24.28
N GLN A 9 19.59 7.03 25.40
CA GLN A 9 18.92 8.13 26.09
C GLN A 9 19.86 9.33 26.12
N ALA A 10 19.38 10.47 25.63
CA ALA A 10 20.12 11.73 25.63
C ALA A 10 19.17 12.86 26.04
N GLY A 11 19.57 13.67 27.03
CA GLY A 11 18.74 14.80 27.50
C GLY A 11 17.34 14.40 28.01
N GLY A 12 17.19 13.19 28.55
CA GLY A 12 15.89 12.66 29.00
C GLY A 12 14.98 12.16 27.87
N GLN A 13 15.39 12.30 26.60
CA GLN A 13 14.65 11.82 25.43
C GLN A 13 15.24 10.52 24.89
N ARG A 14 14.37 9.70 24.27
CA ARG A 14 14.77 8.47 23.58
C ARG A 14 15.31 8.84 22.21
N MET A 15 16.58 8.53 21.96
CA MET A 15 17.29 8.76 20.71
C MET A 15 17.74 7.42 20.12
N PHE A 16 18.20 7.44 18.87
CA PHE A 16 18.67 6.26 18.16
C PHE A 16 20.01 6.51 17.50
N GLU A 17 20.91 5.54 17.60
CA GLU A 17 22.27 5.63 17.07
C GLU A 17 22.28 5.09 15.64
N LEU A 18 22.61 5.95 14.67
CA LEU A 18 22.79 5.59 13.27
C LEU A 18 24.26 5.53 12.89
N LEU A 19 24.68 4.38 12.40
CA LEU A 19 25.93 4.21 11.69
C LEU A 19 25.77 4.69 10.24
N SER A 20 26.54 5.69 9.86
CA SER A 20 26.67 6.13 8.48
C SER A 20 27.63 5.23 7.68
N SER A 21 27.63 5.36 6.36
CA SER A 21 28.61 4.66 5.49
C SER A 21 30.06 5.11 5.68
N THR A 22 30.31 6.20 6.42
CA THR A 22 31.66 6.66 6.76
C THR A 22 32.17 6.10 8.08
N GLY A 23 31.37 5.28 8.78
CA GLY A 23 31.68 4.76 10.11
C GLY A 23 31.34 5.72 11.26
N GLN A 24 30.86 6.94 10.96
CA GLN A 24 30.40 7.88 11.99
C GLN A 24 29.05 7.46 12.56
N VAL A 25 28.89 7.63 13.87
CA VAL A 25 27.65 7.38 14.61
C VAL A 25 26.97 8.72 14.93
N GLU A 26 25.73 8.88 14.49
CA GLU A 26 24.88 10.04 14.75
C GLU A 26 23.69 9.65 15.64
N GLN A 27 23.24 10.55 16.51
CA GLN A 27 22.01 10.36 17.28
C GLN A 27 20.84 11.07 16.59
N VAL A 28 19.74 10.35 16.39
CA VAL A 28 18.51 10.90 15.80
C VAL A 28 17.29 10.62 16.67
N ALA A 29 16.23 11.39 16.44
CA ALA A 29 14.92 11.16 17.02
C ALA A 29 14.15 10.03 16.32
N ALA A 30 13.08 9.53 16.95
CA ALA A 30 12.27 8.41 16.45
C ALA A 30 11.67 8.66 15.06
N GLU A 31 11.36 9.91 14.74
CA GLU A 31 10.81 10.35 13.46
C GLU A 31 11.74 10.00 12.29
N ALA A 32 13.05 10.13 12.49
CA ALA A 32 14.03 9.82 11.46
C ALA A 32 14.07 8.32 11.09
N LEU A 33 13.60 7.44 11.98
CA LEU A 33 13.52 6.00 11.71
C LEU A 33 12.46 5.65 10.66
N ALA A 34 11.55 6.56 10.33
CA ALA A 34 10.63 6.42 9.19
C ALA A 34 11.39 6.17 7.87
N THR A 35 12.50 6.87 7.66
CA THR A 35 13.22 6.93 6.39
C THR A 35 14.66 6.43 6.48
N SER A 36 15.29 6.45 7.66
CA SER A 36 16.70 6.11 7.90
C SER A 36 16.90 4.91 8.83
N GLY A 37 18.06 4.23 8.76
CA GLY A 37 18.41 3.15 9.69
C GLY A 37 18.23 1.73 9.15
N VAL A 38 17.78 1.59 7.91
CA VAL A 38 17.86 0.33 7.16
C VAL A 38 18.59 0.62 5.85
N PRO A 39 19.52 -0.23 5.40
CA PRO A 39 20.30 0.05 4.22
C PRO A 39 19.38 0.16 3.01
N CYS A 40 19.57 1.21 2.19
CA CYS A 40 18.93 1.31 0.89
C CYS A 40 19.88 0.68 -0.13
N GLY A 41 19.45 -0.42 -0.76
CA GLY A 41 20.27 -1.10 -1.75
C GLY A 41 20.53 -0.23 -2.98
N THR A 42 21.80 -0.10 -3.37
CA THR A 42 22.21 0.36 -4.70
C THR A 42 22.19 -0.84 -5.64
N GLY A 43 21.07 -1.08 -6.33
CA GLY A 43 20.96 -2.20 -7.27
C GLY A 43 19.53 -2.66 -7.53
N ALA A 44 19.39 -3.73 -8.31
CA ALA A 44 18.12 -4.38 -8.56
C ALA A 44 17.57 -4.96 -7.24
N SER A 45 16.38 -4.50 -6.84
CA SER A 45 15.69 -5.05 -5.67
C SER A 45 14.86 -6.27 -6.07
N THR A 46 15.08 -7.37 -5.36
CA THR A 46 14.26 -8.58 -5.48
C THR A 46 13.00 -8.41 -4.65
N ARG A 47 11.86 -8.84 -5.21
CA ARG A 47 10.55 -8.81 -4.56
C ARG A 47 10.10 -10.23 -4.26
N VAL A 48 9.79 -10.51 -3.00
CA VAL A 48 9.22 -11.78 -2.53
C VAL A 48 7.90 -11.52 -1.81
N VAL A 49 6.95 -12.46 -1.92
CA VAL A 49 5.72 -12.45 -1.14
C VAL A 49 5.84 -13.54 -0.09
N TYR A 50 5.65 -13.16 1.17
CA TYR A 50 5.60 -14.09 2.29
C TYR A 50 4.15 -14.24 2.74
N GLU A 51 3.69 -15.47 2.92
CA GLU A 51 2.39 -15.81 3.50
C GLU A 51 2.62 -16.83 4.62
N GLY A 52 2.22 -16.50 5.85
CA GLY A 52 2.40 -17.37 7.02
C GLY A 52 2.40 -16.62 8.35
N ASP A 53 2.74 -17.35 9.41
CA ASP A 53 2.75 -16.85 10.79
C ASP A 53 4.12 -16.27 11.17
N LEU A 54 4.14 -15.01 11.63
CA LEU A 54 5.40 -14.37 12.04
C LEU A 54 6.02 -15.01 13.28
N GLU A 55 5.24 -15.67 14.14
CA GLU A 55 5.77 -16.39 15.30
C GLU A 55 6.75 -17.50 14.93
N THR A 56 6.70 -18.01 13.70
CA THR A 56 7.65 -19.01 13.19
C THR A 56 9.03 -18.44 12.92
N TRP A 57 9.19 -17.10 12.93
CA TRP A 57 10.45 -16.45 12.64
C TRP A 57 11.35 -16.45 13.87
N SER A 58 12.62 -16.76 13.67
CA SER A 58 13.62 -16.76 14.73
C SER A 58 14.47 -15.48 14.70
N ARG A 59 15.09 -15.12 15.83
CA ARG A 59 16.10 -14.06 15.85
C ARG A 59 17.45 -14.64 15.47
N VAL A 60 18.21 -13.92 14.68
CA VAL A 60 19.56 -14.31 14.26
C VAL A 60 20.56 -13.19 14.52
N ALA A 61 21.84 -13.55 14.50
CA ALA A 61 22.93 -12.58 14.56
C ALA A 61 22.87 -11.64 13.35
N VAL A 62 23.28 -10.39 13.56
CA VAL A 62 23.18 -9.33 12.53
C VAL A 62 24.26 -9.46 11.46
N ASP A 63 25.35 -10.20 11.75
CA ASP A 63 26.59 -10.19 10.99
C ASP A 63 26.37 -10.53 9.51
N GLU A 64 25.58 -11.57 9.23
CA GLU A 64 25.24 -11.98 7.86
C GLU A 64 24.48 -10.87 7.12
N TYR A 65 23.57 -10.18 7.82
CA TYR A 65 22.82 -9.06 7.24
C TYR A 65 23.75 -7.88 6.92
N LEU A 66 24.64 -7.49 7.85
CA LEU A 66 25.57 -6.38 7.62
C LEU A 66 26.57 -6.70 6.51
N GLN A 67 27.09 -7.93 6.48
CA GLN A 67 28.00 -8.42 5.43
C GLN A 67 27.35 -8.34 4.05
N ALA A 68 26.06 -8.67 3.93
CA ALA A 68 25.32 -8.56 2.66
C ALA A 68 25.21 -7.12 2.12
N PHE A 69 25.44 -6.10 2.96
CA PHE A 69 25.50 -4.70 2.56
C PHE A 69 26.90 -4.09 2.62
N GLY A 70 27.93 -4.87 2.97
CA GLY A 70 29.30 -4.38 3.15
C GLY A 70 29.40 -3.36 4.28
N ILE A 71 28.64 -3.55 5.35
CA ILE A 71 28.66 -2.69 6.53
C ILE A 71 29.54 -3.36 7.59
N GLU A 72 30.59 -2.66 8.02
CA GLU A 72 31.45 -3.09 9.11
C GLU A 72 31.18 -2.22 10.35
N LEU A 73 31.06 -2.86 11.52
CA LEU A 73 30.88 -2.14 12.77
C LEU A 73 32.26 -1.67 13.29
N PRO A 74 32.39 -0.40 13.71
CA PRO A 74 33.60 0.07 14.38
C PRO A 74 33.96 -0.78 15.62
N PRO A 75 35.25 -0.96 15.93
CA PRO A 75 35.67 -1.70 17.11
C PRO A 75 35.03 -1.18 18.41
N GLY A 76 34.52 -2.07 19.24
CA GLY A 76 33.85 -1.74 20.50
C GLY A 76 32.38 -1.33 20.37
N LEU A 77 31.86 -1.18 19.15
CA LEU A 77 30.44 -0.89 18.93
C LEU A 77 29.62 -2.18 18.87
N SER A 78 28.67 -2.34 19.78
CA SER A 78 27.78 -3.50 19.81
C SER A 78 26.46 -3.20 19.11
N ASN A 79 26.08 -4.04 18.15
CA ASN A 79 24.77 -3.96 17.52
C ASN A 79 23.67 -4.45 18.48
N ARG A 80 22.62 -3.65 18.61
CA ARG A 80 21.42 -3.91 19.43
C ARG A 80 20.14 -3.87 18.60
N HIS A 81 20.26 -3.94 17.26
CA HIS A 81 19.15 -4.02 16.32
C HIS A 81 18.95 -5.47 15.86
N SER A 82 17.83 -6.05 16.24
CA SER A 82 17.48 -7.44 15.93
C SER A 82 17.18 -7.66 14.45
N VAL A 83 17.56 -8.84 13.95
CA VAL A 83 17.20 -9.34 12.62
C VAL A 83 16.45 -10.67 12.80
N PHE A 84 15.34 -10.80 12.08
CA PHE A 84 14.53 -12.02 12.06
C PHE A 84 14.86 -12.86 10.83
N LEU A 85 14.85 -14.18 11.00
CA LEU A 85 15.03 -15.16 9.94
C LEU A 85 13.71 -15.93 9.73
N ALA A 86 13.30 -16.03 8.49
CA ALA A 86 12.22 -16.92 8.04
C ALA A 86 12.72 -17.80 6.89
N GLN A 87 12.18 -19.01 6.78
CA GLN A 87 12.44 -19.90 5.64
C GLN A 87 11.19 -19.96 4.76
N LEU A 88 11.38 -19.83 3.45
CA LEU A 88 10.33 -20.08 2.46
C LEU A 88 10.29 -21.57 2.10
N ALA A 89 9.16 -21.98 1.52
CA ALA A 89 8.96 -23.35 1.05
C ALA A 89 9.93 -23.76 -0.08
N ASP A 90 10.47 -22.80 -0.83
CA ASP A 90 11.47 -23.03 -1.87
C ASP A 90 12.92 -23.10 -1.34
N GLY A 91 13.10 -23.03 -0.01
CA GLY A 91 14.41 -23.03 0.65
C GLY A 91 15.08 -21.66 0.74
N THR A 92 14.43 -20.59 0.28
CA THR A 92 14.97 -19.22 0.39
C THR A 92 14.93 -18.75 1.85
N SER A 93 16.08 -18.32 2.36
CA SER A 93 16.21 -17.69 3.68
C SER A 93 15.92 -16.19 3.58
N ILE A 94 15.07 -15.66 4.47
CA ILE A 94 14.69 -14.25 4.49
C ILE A 94 15.17 -13.61 5.78
N PHE A 95 16.01 -12.59 5.67
CA PHE A 95 16.50 -11.79 6.79
C PHE A 95 15.78 -10.45 6.85
N VAL A 96 15.04 -10.20 7.92
CA VAL A 96 14.19 -9.01 8.10
C VAL A 96 14.62 -8.24 9.35
N PRO A 97 15.24 -7.06 9.20
CA PRO A 97 15.54 -6.20 10.35
C PRO A 97 14.27 -5.77 11.07
N ALA A 98 14.34 -5.66 12.40
CA ALA A 98 13.21 -5.23 13.22
C ALA A 98 12.63 -3.89 12.73
N LEU A 99 13.47 -2.88 12.48
CA LEU A 99 13.02 -1.60 11.91
C LEU A 99 12.29 -1.73 10.56
N ALA A 100 12.74 -2.60 9.67
CA ALA A 100 12.07 -2.81 8.38
C ALA A 100 10.65 -3.37 8.60
N LEU A 101 10.50 -4.29 9.55
CA LEU A 101 9.21 -4.86 9.95
C LEU A 101 8.32 -3.83 10.67
N MET A 102 8.88 -3.04 11.60
CA MET A 102 8.19 -1.93 12.26
C MET A 102 7.59 -0.97 11.23
N ARG A 103 8.33 -0.58 10.19
CA ARG A 103 7.82 0.31 9.11
C ARG A 103 6.68 -0.33 8.29
N GLY A 104 6.64 -1.66 8.26
CA GLY A 104 5.55 -2.42 7.65
C GLY A 104 4.29 -2.41 8.51
N ILE A 105 4.47 -2.59 9.83
CA ILE A 105 3.41 -2.71 10.84
C ILE A 105 2.82 -1.34 11.21
N PHE A 106 3.65 -0.40 11.62
CA PHE A 106 3.24 0.93 12.07
C PHE A 106 3.02 1.84 10.85
N ARG A 107 1.92 1.65 10.12
CA ARG A 107 1.52 2.54 9.03
C ARG A 107 0.30 3.39 9.38
N PRO A 108 0.28 4.69 9.03
CA PRO A 108 1.38 5.46 8.43
C PRO A 108 2.53 5.68 9.42
N HIS A 109 3.78 5.42 9.00
CA HIS A 109 4.93 5.39 9.92
C HIS A 109 5.33 6.77 10.43
N GLU A 110 5.07 7.84 9.69
CA GLU A 110 5.31 9.21 10.17
C GLU A 110 4.51 9.54 11.44
N LEU A 111 3.33 8.91 11.59
CA LEU A 111 2.46 9.10 12.74
C LEU A 111 2.68 8.03 13.82
N LEU A 112 2.68 6.75 13.42
CA LEU A 112 2.67 5.65 14.38
C LEU A 112 4.06 5.25 14.87
N MET A 113 5.12 5.50 14.10
CA MET A 113 6.48 5.12 14.50
C MET A 113 6.95 5.87 15.75
N PRO A 114 6.84 7.21 15.84
CA PRO A 114 7.23 7.91 17.07
C PRO A 114 6.42 7.45 18.28
N LEU A 115 5.11 7.26 18.09
CA LEU A 115 4.22 6.78 19.15
C LEU A 115 4.62 5.41 19.69
N ALA A 116 5.09 4.49 18.83
CA ALA A 116 5.54 3.15 19.24
C ALA A 116 6.70 3.16 20.25
N PHE A 117 7.43 4.29 20.36
CA PHE A 117 8.52 4.50 21.32
C PHE A 117 8.11 5.33 22.55
N THR A 118 6.80 5.55 22.75
CA THR A 118 6.25 6.25 23.93
C THR A 118 5.56 5.27 24.88
N PRO A 119 5.41 5.61 26.18
CA PRO A 119 4.72 4.77 27.15
C PRO A 119 3.26 4.45 26.77
N GLY A 120 2.55 5.39 26.12
CA GLY A 120 1.15 5.22 25.74
C GLY A 120 0.95 4.51 24.39
N ASN A 121 2.00 4.40 23.57
CA ASN A 121 2.01 3.64 22.33
C ASN A 121 0.79 3.92 21.42
N VAL A 122 0.25 2.87 20.80
CA VAL A 122 -0.96 2.91 19.97
C VAL A 122 -2.24 3.14 20.76
N ASP A 123 -2.23 2.97 22.08
CA ASP A 123 -3.41 3.22 22.93
C ASP A 123 -3.73 4.73 23.03
N LEU A 124 -2.75 5.59 22.68
CA LEU A 124 -3.00 7.03 22.49
C LEU A 124 -3.89 7.33 21.27
N MET A 125 -4.09 6.36 20.36
CA MET A 125 -4.86 6.54 19.13
C MET A 125 -6.30 6.02 19.24
N GLY A 126 -6.64 5.31 20.30
CA GLY A 126 -7.94 4.69 20.47
C GLY A 126 -7.97 3.67 21.60
N PHE A 127 -9.16 3.16 21.87
CA PHE A 127 -9.41 2.19 22.93
C PHE A 127 -10.44 1.16 22.49
N VAL A 128 -10.53 0.07 23.26
CA VAL A 128 -11.57 -0.95 23.10
C VAL A 128 -12.72 -0.62 24.05
N ASP A 129 -13.89 -0.40 23.48
CA ASP A 129 -15.14 -0.18 24.21
C ASP A 129 -15.82 -1.52 24.49
N TYR A 130 -15.73 -1.96 25.75
CA TYR A 130 -16.34 -3.19 26.26
C TYR A 130 -17.81 -3.02 26.67
N SER A 131 -18.41 -1.85 26.48
CA SER A 131 -19.84 -1.66 26.74
C SER A 131 -20.74 -2.34 25.69
N ASN A 132 -20.19 -2.66 24.51
CA ASN A 132 -20.86 -3.40 23.45
C ASN A 132 -20.49 -4.90 23.50
N ASP A 133 -21.40 -5.77 23.04
CA ASP A 133 -21.14 -7.20 22.81
C ASP A 133 -21.41 -7.55 21.33
N PRO A 134 -20.36 -7.82 20.51
CA PRO A 134 -18.95 -7.86 20.89
C PRO A 134 -18.36 -6.45 21.15
N PRO A 135 -17.23 -6.37 21.89
CA PRO A 135 -16.49 -5.11 22.09
C PRO A 135 -16.16 -4.41 20.78
N THR A 136 -16.19 -3.07 20.79
CA THR A 136 -15.97 -2.25 19.60
C THR A 136 -14.74 -1.38 19.74
N ILE A 137 -14.01 -1.17 18.65
CA ILE A 137 -12.80 -0.33 18.66
C ILE A 137 -13.18 1.11 18.36
N VAL A 138 -12.85 2.00 19.29
CA VAL A 138 -13.09 3.44 19.18
C VAL A 138 -11.75 4.13 18.94
N LEU A 139 -11.61 4.79 17.80
CA LEU A 139 -10.42 5.58 17.48
C LEU A 139 -10.64 7.04 17.86
N ASP A 140 -9.63 7.69 18.42
CA ASP A 140 -9.69 9.12 18.71
C ASP A 140 -9.77 9.92 17.39
N GLY A 141 -10.81 10.73 17.26
CA GLY A 141 -11.13 11.49 16.06
C GLY A 141 -10.37 12.82 15.93
N THR A 142 -9.61 13.22 16.94
CA THR A 142 -8.87 14.50 16.94
C THR A 142 -7.86 14.58 15.79
N GLU A 143 -7.18 13.48 15.46
CA GLU A 143 -6.23 13.37 14.34
C GLU A 143 -6.90 13.09 12.96
N GLN A 144 -8.20 12.79 12.93
CA GLN A 144 -8.92 12.53 11.67
C GLN A 144 -9.18 13.81 10.86
N ARG A 145 -9.04 14.99 11.47
CA ARG A 145 -9.44 16.29 10.88
C ARG A 145 -8.65 16.69 9.63
N ASN A 146 -7.45 16.17 9.45
CA ASN A 146 -6.54 16.54 8.35
C ASN A 146 -6.45 15.49 7.22
N LEU A 147 -7.25 14.42 7.27
CA LEU A 147 -7.16 13.33 6.30
C LEU A 147 -8.33 13.34 5.31
N ASN A 148 -8.01 13.22 4.02
CA ASN A 148 -9.03 13.02 2.98
C ASN A 148 -9.92 11.80 3.35
N LYS A 149 -11.24 12.04 3.51
CA LYS A 149 -12.24 11.02 3.92
C LYS A 149 -12.20 9.70 3.13
N ARG A 150 -11.63 9.70 1.91
CA ARG A 150 -11.54 8.52 1.03
C ARG A 150 -10.37 7.58 1.35
N ASP A 151 -9.35 8.04 2.10
CA ASP A 151 -8.17 7.25 2.47
C ASP A 151 -8.06 7.00 3.99
N ALA A 152 -8.83 7.72 4.81
CA ALA A 152 -8.74 7.65 6.28
C ALA A 152 -9.01 6.23 6.84
N ALA A 153 -10.02 5.51 6.33
CA ALA A 153 -10.38 4.19 6.86
C ALA A 153 -9.26 3.13 6.70
N SER A 154 -8.56 3.12 5.57
CA SER A 154 -7.45 2.18 5.34
C SER A 154 -6.19 2.58 6.11
N ARG A 155 -6.04 3.85 6.50
CA ARG A 155 -4.85 4.35 7.19
C ARG A 155 -4.83 3.99 8.68
N TYR A 156 -5.98 3.85 9.32
CA TYR A 156 -6.08 3.41 10.71
C TYR A 156 -6.28 1.91 10.86
N GLU A 157 -6.34 1.17 9.75
CA GLU A 157 -6.50 -0.29 9.81
C GLU A 157 -5.39 -0.98 10.61
N PRO A 158 -4.12 -0.55 10.56
CA PRO A 158 -3.09 -1.09 11.44
C PRO A 158 -3.36 -0.81 12.92
N VAL A 159 -3.90 0.37 13.26
CA VAL A 159 -4.27 0.69 14.65
C VAL A 159 -5.44 -0.17 15.11
N ARG A 160 -6.47 -0.34 14.26
CA ARG A 160 -7.59 -1.24 14.56
C ARG A 160 -7.12 -2.67 14.76
N TRP A 161 -6.22 -3.15 13.93
CA TRP A 161 -5.60 -4.46 14.13
C TRP A 161 -4.85 -4.54 15.47
N MET A 162 -4.01 -3.55 15.79
CA MET A 162 -3.26 -3.54 17.05
C MET A 162 -4.16 -3.42 18.29
N LEU A 163 -5.35 -2.81 18.18
CA LEU A 163 -6.34 -2.74 19.26
C LEU A 163 -7.28 -3.95 19.28
N SER A 164 -7.47 -4.66 18.16
CA SER A 164 -8.32 -5.85 18.07
C SER A 164 -7.61 -7.13 18.51
N SER A 165 -6.28 -7.19 18.36
CA SER A 165 -5.46 -8.37 18.64
C SER A 165 -4.60 -8.16 19.88
N THR A 166 -4.70 -9.10 20.84
CA THR A 166 -3.94 -9.08 22.09
C THR A 166 -2.44 -9.17 21.82
N SER A 167 -2.03 -10.06 20.92
CA SER A 167 -0.64 -10.24 20.52
C SER A 167 -0.10 -9.06 19.72
N ALA A 168 -0.92 -8.43 18.87
CA ALA A 168 -0.55 -7.21 18.13
C ALA A 168 -0.38 -6.01 19.06
N ASN A 169 -1.26 -5.85 20.05
CA ASN A 169 -1.10 -4.83 21.09
C ASN A 169 0.20 -5.04 21.88
N ARG A 170 0.50 -6.28 22.27
CA ARG A 170 1.76 -6.64 22.96
C ARG A 170 2.99 -6.44 22.07
N CYS A 171 2.89 -6.74 20.78
CA CYS A 171 3.89 -6.43 19.77
C CYS A 171 4.18 -4.93 19.77
N ALA A 172 3.16 -4.09 19.69
CA ALA A 172 3.29 -2.64 19.71
C ALA A 172 4.01 -2.14 20.97
N HIS A 173 3.53 -2.55 22.15
CA HIS A 173 4.14 -2.21 23.45
C HIS A 173 5.59 -2.67 23.60
N SER A 174 5.92 -3.84 23.03
CA SER A 174 7.27 -4.38 23.16
C SER A 174 8.34 -3.48 22.51
N VAL A 175 7.98 -2.70 21.49
CA VAL A 175 8.89 -1.75 20.83
C VAL A 175 9.43 -0.74 21.85
N TYR A 176 8.53 -0.11 22.61
CA TYR A 176 8.89 0.79 23.69
C TYR A 176 9.76 0.08 24.74
N LEU A 177 9.35 -1.09 25.22
CA LEU A 177 10.08 -1.85 26.24
C LEU A 177 11.49 -2.25 25.79
N TYR A 178 11.67 -2.70 24.55
CA TYR A 178 12.99 -3.02 24.01
C TYR A 178 13.84 -1.77 23.87
N SER A 179 13.25 -0.64 23.47
CA SER A 179 13.96 0.64 23.37
C SER A 179 14.50 1.12 24.72
N LEU A 180 13.79 0.85 25.83
CA LEU A 180 14.27 1.14 27.19
C LEU A 180 15.57 0.40 27.51
N SER A 181 15.71 -0.84 27.03
CA SER A 181 16.93 -1.65 27.16
C SER A 181 18.01 -1.33 26.11
N GLY A 182 17.84 -0.25 25.34
CA GLY A 182 18.76 0.17 24.28
C GLY A 182 18.69 -0.67 23.00
N ARG A 183 17.69 -1.55 22.88
CA ARG A 183 17.50 -2.44 21.74
C ARG A 183 16.47 -1.91 20.77
N LEU A 184 16.67 -2.20 19.49
CA LEU A 184 15.65 -2.02 18.46
C LEU A 184 15.12 -3.39 18.04
N ASP A 185 13.98 -3.77 18.61
CA ASP A 185 13.36 -5.09 18.48
C ASP A 185 11.84 -4.97 18.72
N LEU A 186 11.09 -6.01 18.35
CA LEU A 186 9.67 -6.18 18.64
C LEU A 186 9.35 -7.66 18.88
N ARG A 187 8.34 -7.93 19.71
CA ARG A 187 7.71 -9.24 19.77
C ARG A 187 6.89 -9.43 18.50
N LEU A 188 6.92 -10.65 17.96
CA LEU A 188 6.17 -10.97 16.76
C LEU A 188 4.72 -11.31 17.15
N PRO A 189 3.72 -10.71 16.49
CA PRO A 189 2.31 -10.95 16.78
C PRO A 189 1.83 -12.28 16.17
N GLN A 190 0.73 -12.78 16.72
CA GLN A 190 -0.02 -13.94 16.24
C GLN A 190 -0.85 -13.61 15.02
N GLY A 191 -1.16 -14.65 14.26
CA GLY A 191 -2.05 -14.60 13.10
C GLY A 191 -1.34 -14.82 11.77
N GLN A 192 -2.17 -14.92 10.74
CA GLN A 192 -1.71 -15.18 9.38
C GLN A 192 -1.41 -13.85 8.68
N PHE A 193 -0.19 -13.68 8.19
CA PHE A 193 0.25 -12.46 7.52
C PHE A 193 0.49 -12.70 6.05
N ARG A 194 0.17 -11.67 5.25
CA ARG A 194 0.73 -11.54 3.90
C ARG A 194 1.60 -10.30 3.80
N LEU A 195 2.89 -10.52 3.59
CA LEU A 195 3.89 -9.48 3.45
C LEU A 195 4.43 -9.44 2.03
N VAL A 196 4.71 -8.22 1.55
CA VAL A 196 5.55 -8.00 0.37
C VAL A 196 6.89 -7.49 0.86
N LEU A 197 7.92 -8.27 0.56
CA LEU A 197 9.29 -8.05 0.99
C LEU A 197 10.12 -7.60 -0.21
N HIS A 198 10.87 -6.53 -0.01
CA HIS A 198 11.82 -6.03 -0.98
C HIS A 198 13.21 -6.02 -0.36
N GLY A 199 14.19 -6.53 -1.08
CA GLY A 199 15.54 -6.68 -0.54
C GLY A 199 16.59 -6.90 -1.61
N ARG A 200 17.81 -7.14 -1.13
CA ARG A 200 18.94 -7.59 -1.93
C ARG A 200 19.01 -9.11 -1.85
N GLN A 201 19.05 -9.79 -3.00
CA GLN A 201 19.29 -11.23 -3.05
C GLN A 201 20.80 -11.49 -3.11
N VAL A 202 21.30 -12.38 -2.26
CA VAL A 202 22.65 -12.94 -2.33
C VAL A 202 22.53 -14.45 -2.19
N ALA A 203 22.88 -15.19 -3.25
CA ALA A 203 22.64 -16.63 -3.33
C ALA A 203 21.16 -16.98 -3.02
N SER A 204 20.91 -17.92 -2.09
CA SER A 204 19.58 -18.34 -1.62
C SER A 204 19.04 -17.49 -0.46
N SER A 205 19.66 -16.35 -0.14
CA SER A 205 19.26 -15.47 0.96
C SER A 205 18.75 -14.12 0.45
N LEU A 206 17.61 -13.69 0.99
CA LEU A 206 17.02 -12.37 0.75
C LEU A 206 17.23 -11.48 1.98
N PHE A 207 17.99 -10.40 1.81
CA PHE A 207 18.22 -9.40 2.84
C PHE A 207 17.25 -8.23 2.67
N VAL A 208 16.19 -8.22 3.47
CA VAL A 208 15.04 -7.33 3.31
C VAL A 208 15.38 -5.92 3.78
N THR A 209 15.08 -4.94 2.95
CA THR A 209 15.25 -3.50 3.23
C THR A 209 13.91 -2.79 3.40
N LYS A 210 12.83 -3.37 2.87
CA LYS A 210 11.48 -2.82 2.95
C LYS A 210 10.43 -3.91 3.09
N VAL A 211 9.56 -3.75 4.09
CA VAL A 211 8.39 -4.60 4.33
C VAL A 211 7.13 -3.81 4.04
N THR A 212 6.16 -4.47 3.40
CA THR A 212 4.79 -3.97 3.29
C THR A 212 3.82 -5.06 3.74
N VAL A 213 3.16 -4.85 4.87
CA VAL A 213 2.04 -5.68 5.30
C VAL A 213 0.85 -5.38 4.40
N THR A 214 0.25 -6.42 3.84
CA THR A 214 -0.88 -6.28 2.90
C THR A 214 -2.21 -6.60 3.55
N TRP A 215 -2.26 -7.71 4.29
CA TRP A 215 -3.35 -8.07 5.17
C TRP A 215 -2.82 -8.95 6.31
N VAL A 216 -3.61 -9.02 7.38
CA VAL A 216 -3.42 -9.90 8.53
C VAL A 216 -4.78 -10.48 8.94
N THR A 217 -4.81 -11.75 9.30
CA THR A 217 -5.98 -12.40 9.89
C THR A 217 -5.69 -12.67 11.36
N VAL A 218 -6.51 -12.08 12.23
CA VAL A 218 -6.46 -12.26 13.68
C VAL A 218 -7.32 -13.46 14.04
N PRO A 219 -6.76 -14.50 14.65
CA PRO A 219 -7.53 -15.67 15.06
C PRO A 219 -8.41 -15.35 16.27
N VAL A 220 -9.47 -16.14 16.48
CA VAL A 220 -10.50 -15.86 17.49
C VAL A 220 -9.92 -15.76 18.90
N GLU A 221 -8.95 -16.62 19.23
CA GLU A 221 -8.27 -16.70 20.53
C GLU A 221 -7.42 -15.47 20.86
N ASP A 222 -6.96 -14.74 19.84
CA ASP A 222 -6.17 -13.53 20.02
C ASP A 222 -7.02 -12.25 19.91
N SER A 223 -8.26 -12.39 19.45
CA SER A 223 -9.19 -11.30 19.19
C SER A 223 -9.95 -10.84 20.44
N VAL A 224 -9.84 -9.57 20.79
CA VAL A 224 -10.59 -8.98 21.92
C VAL A 224 -12.09 -8.86 21.64
N THR A 225 -12.49 -8.87 20.37
CA THR A 225 -13.88 -8.83 19.91
C THR A 225 -14.51 -10.23 19.83
N ARG A 226 -13.74 -11.28 20.15
CA ARG A 226 -14.17 -12.70 20.11
C ARG A 226 -14.61 -13.18 18.73
N ALA A 227 -14.15 -12.52 17.67
CA ALA A 227 -14.40 -12.91 16.30
C ALA A 227 -13.11 -12.86 15.48
N GLU A 228 -13.02 -13.74 14.47
CA GLU A 228 -11.95 -13.69 13.49
C GLU A 228 -12.10 -12.43 12.64
N HIS A 229 -11.00 -11.70 12.46
CA HIS A 229 -10.98 -10.48 11.68
C HIS A 229 -9.81 -10.46 10.70
N THR A 230 -10.11 -10.15 9.44
CA THR A 230 -9.07 -9.87 8.45
C THR A 230 -8.96 -8.36 8.25
N HIS A 231 -7.80 -7.82 8.60
CA HIS A 231 -7.47 -6.41 8.44
C HIS A 231 -6.66 -6.22 7.15
N VAL A 232 -7.12 -5.34 6.25
CA VAL A 232 -6.48 -5.08 4.95
C VAL A 232 -5.79 -3.72 4.97
N PHE A 233 -4.46 -3.73 4.99
CA PHE A 233 -3.65 -2.51 5.17
C PHE A 233 -3.47 -1.75 3.85
N HIS A 234 -3.70 -2.43 2.72
CA HIS A 234 -3.59 -1.84 1.40
C HIS A 234 -4.83 -2.18 0.57
N ARG A 235 -5.58 -1.15 0.13
CA ARG A 235 -6.83 -1.31 -0.64
C ARG A 235 -6.71 -2.20 -1.89
N MET A 236 -5.52 -2.28 -2.50
CA MET A 236 -5.29 -3.18 -3.65
C MET A 236 -5.06 -4.64 -3.28
N ALA A 237 -4.92 -4.97 -2.00
CA ALA A 237 -4.57 -6.31 -1.51
C ALA A 237 -5.73 -7.05 -0.83
N ALA A 238 -6.94 -6.47 -0.79
CA ALA A 238 -8.14 -7.18 -0.35
C ALA A 238 -8.31 -8.46 -1.21
N LYS A 239 -8.23 -9.64 -0.55
CA LYS A 239 -8.45 -10.96 -1.18
C LYS A 239 -9.81 -11.00 -1.88
N GLU A 240 -10.80 -10.34 -1.29
CA GLU A 240 -12.11 -10.11 -1.87
C GLU A 240 -12.13 -8.77 -2.58
N ARG A 241 -11.61 -8.75 -3.80
CA ARG A 241 -12.00 -7.71 -4.74
C ARG A 241 -13.43 -8.03 -5.18
N THR A 242 -14.43 -7.66 -4.39
CA THR A 242 -15.70 -7.24 -4.97
C THR A 242 -15.35 -6.01 -5.80
N VAL A 243 -14.95 -6.23 -7.05
CA VAL A 243 -14.95 -5.17 -8.05
C VAL A 243 -16.38 -4.66 -7.95
N PRO A 244 -16.61 -3.40 -7.53
CA PRO A 244 -17.95 -2.86 -7.50
C PRO A 244 -18.51 -3.16 -8.87
N ALA A 245 -19.58 -3.95 -8.94
CA ALA A 245 -20.12 -4.39 -10.21
C ALA A 245 -20.34 -3.11 -11.00
N LEU A 246 -19.49 -2.91 -12.02
CA LEU A 246 -19.50 -1.69 -12.79
C LEU A 246 -20.87 -1.68 -13.43
N ALA A 247 -21.71 -0.71 -13.04
CA ALA A 247 -23.05 -0.59 -13.56
C ALA A 247 -22.97 -0.71 -15.08
N ALA A 248 -23.84 -1.55 -15.66
CA ALA A 248 -23.90 -1.71 -17.10
C ALA A 248 -24.02 -0.33 -17.73
N LEU A 249 -23.08 0.01 -18.61
CA LEU A 249 -23.10 1.30 -19.26
C LEU A 249 -24.27 1.33 -20.24
N PRO A 250 -25.01 2.47 -20.32
CA PRO A 250 -25.90 2.70 -21.44
C PRO A 250 -25.16 2.52 -22.77
N PRO A 251 -25.87 2.16 -23.85
CA PRO A 251 -25.27 2.13 -25.18
C PRO A 251 -24.65 3.48 -25.52
N VAL A 252 -23.58 3.47 -26.32
CA VAL A 252 -22.94 4.72 -26.74
C VAL A 252 -23.80 5.33 -27.84
N PRO A 253 -24.38 6.54 -27.63
CA PRO A 253 -25.19 7.18 -28.64
C PRO A 253 -24.27 7.68 -29.76
N VAL A 254 -24.63 7.36 -31.00
CA VAL A 254 -23.85 7.71 -32.19
C VAL A 254 -24.60 8.80 -32.93
N LEU A 255 -23.88 9.77 -33.49
CA LEU A 255 -24.48 10.78 -34.37
C LEU A 255 -24.99 10.12 -35.67
N PRO A 256 -25.91 10.76 -36.41
CA PRO A 256 -26.44 10.21 -37.67
C PRO A 256 -25.38 9.88 -38.72
N ASP A 257 -24.24 10.57 -38.67
CA ASP A 257 -23.08 10.38 -39.55
C ASP A 257 -22.11 9.26 -39.09
N GLY A 258 -22.43 8.56 -37.99
CA GLY A 258 -21.62 7.48 -37.44
C GLY A 258 -20.50 7.93 -36.49
N ARG A 259 -20.33 9.23 -36.25
CA ARG A 259 -19.33 9.75 -35.30
C ARG A 259 -19.84 9.70 -33.87
N VAL A 260 -18.90 9.68 -32.92
CA VAL A 260 -19.21 9.68 -31.49
C VAL A 260 -18.65 10.90 -30.76
N GLU A 261 -17.93 11.75 -31.46
CA GLU A 261 -17.36 12.99 -30.94
C GLU A 261 -18.46 13.96 -30.50
N LEU A 262 -18.15 14.77 -29.49
CA LEU A 262 -19.05 15.77 -28.95
C LEU A 262 -19.05 17.03 -29.82
N THR A 263 -20.23 17.44 -30.26
CA THR A 263 -20.44 18.79 -30.80
C THR A 263 -20.31 19.85 -29.69
N ASP A 264 -20.13 21.11 -30.08
CA ASP A 264 -20.02 22.21 -29.10
C ASP A 264 -21.29 22.34 -28.26
N LEU A 265 -22.46 22.19 -28.89
CA LEU A 265 -23.76 22.26 -28.23
C LEU A 265 -23.98 21.11 -27.23
N GLU A 266 -23.54 19.89 -27.58
CA GLU A 266 -23.57 18.76 -26.64
C GLU A 266 -22.59 18.96 -25.49
N TRP A 267 -21.40 19.48 -25.79
CA TRP A 267 -20.38 19.75 -24.78
C TRP A 267 -20.86 20.78 -23.75
N ASP A 268 -21.52 21.85 -24.17
CA ASP A 268 -22.04 22.88 -23.26
C ASP A 268 -23.06 22.33 -22.25
N ARG A 269 -23.85 21.33 -22.64
CA ARG A 269 -24.79 20.64 -21.75
C ARG A 269 -24.13 19.60 -20.84
N ILE A 270 -23.06 18.96 -21.30
CA ILE A 270 -22.37 17.88 -20.58
C ILE A 270 -21.33 18.40 -19.60
N LYS A 271 -20.65 19.49 -19.95
CA LYS A 271 -19.58 20.09 -19.16
C LYS A 271 -19.98 20.29 -17.68
N PRO A 272 -21.17 20.81 -17.33
CA PRO A 272 -21.62 20.94 -15.95
C PRO A 272 -21.74 19.60 -15.18
N LEU A 273 -21.96 18.48 -15.87
CA LEU A 273 -22.04 17.14 -15.26
C LEU A 273 -20.66 16.57 -14.92
N LEU A 274 -19.62 17.04 -15.60
CA LEU A 274 -18.22 16.64 -15.38
C LEU A 274 -17.50 17.57 -14.40
N ASP A 275 -17.85 18.85 -14.40
CA ASP A 275 -17.29 19.86 -13.51
C ASP A 275 -17.77 19.65 -12.07
N SER A 276 -16.89 19.12 -11.23
CA SER A 276 -17.18 18.98 -9.80
C SER A 276 -17.00 20.33 -9.09
N LYS A 277 -18.01 20.79 -8.35
CA LYS A 277 -18.02 22.05 -7.56
C LYS A 277 -16.87 22.24 -6.55
N LYS A 278 -15.98 21.25 -6.34
CA LYS A 278 -14.97 21.23 -5.28
C LYS A 278 -13.50 21.08 -5.75
N ARG A 279 -13.21 21.09 -7.05
CA ARG A 279 -11.82 20.94 -7.52
C ARG A 279 -11.37 22.14 -8.36
N ASN A 280 -10.30 22.80 -7.90
CA ASN A 280 -9.51 23.70 -8.71
C ASN A 280 -9.07 22.99 -9.99
N ARG A 281 -9.30 23.66 -11.12
CA ARG A 281 -8.81 23.45 -12.49
C ARG A 281 -8.30 22.03 -12.79
N SER A 282 -9.11 21.25 -13.50
CA SER A 282 -8.63 20.03 -14.18
C SER A 282 -7.46 20.40 -15.11
N ILE A 283 -6.31 19.75 -14.92
CA ILE A 283 -5.10 19.91 -15.76
C ILE A 283 -5.36 19.45 -17.20
N HIS A 284 -6.36 18.58 -17.40
CA HIS A 284 -6.70 17.99 -18.68
C HIS A 284 -8.04 18.52 -19.21
N SER A 285 -8.13 18.66 -20.53
CA SER A 285 -9.39 18.96 -21.23
C SER A 285 -10.38 17.83 -21.01
N GLY A 286 -11.44 18.09 -20.23
CA GLY A 286 -12.49 17.11 -19.95
C GLY A 286 -13.20 16.64 -21.22
N ARG A 287 -13.27 17.50 -22.26
CA ARG A 287 -13.89 17.20 -23.55
C ARG A 287 -13.11 16.15 -24.33
N GLU A 288 -11.80 16.33 -24.42
CA GLU A 288 -10.93 15.41 -25.16
C GLU A 288 -10.89 14.04 -24.48
N LEU A 289 -10.81 14.01 -23.15
CA LEU A 289 -10.90 12.78 -22.37
C LEU A 289 -12.21 12.04 -22.64
N LEU A 290 -13.34 12.76 -22.68
CA LEU A 290 -14.64 12.15 -22.96
C LEU A 290 -14.74 11.65 -24.41
N ASN A 291 -14.29 12.42 -25.40
CA ASN A 291 -14.25 11.99 -26.81
C ASN A 291 -13.46 10.68 -26.99
N LEU A 292 -12.29 10.57 -26.35
CA LEU A 292 -11.47 9.35 -26.41
C LEU A 292 -12.13 8.15 -25.72
N MET A 293 -12.86 8.38 -24.61
CA MET A 293 -13.66 7.34 -23.95
C MET A 293 -14.81 6.86 -24.83
N LEU A 294 -15.54 7.79 -25.48
CA LEU A 294 -16.64 7.46 -26.41
C LEU A 294 -16.12 6.71 -27.64
N PHE A 295 -15.01 7.16 -28.23
CA PHE A 295 -14.34 6.49 -29.34
C PHE A 295 -13.96 5.06 -28.98
N LYS A 296 -13.33 4.85 -27.81
CA LYS A 296 -12.99 3.53 -27.32
C LYS A 296 -14.21 2.61 -27.23
N LEU A 297 -15.29 3.07 -26.57
CA LEU A 297 -16.47 2.26 -26.31
C LEU A 297 -17.24 1.90 -27.59
N SER A 298 -17.22 2.81 -28.57
CA SER A 298 -17.89 2.61 -29.87
C SER A 298 -17.09 1.75 -30.86
N SER A 299 -15.75 1.77 -30.78
CA SER A 299 -14.85 1.03 -31.69
C SER A 299 -14.37 -0.29 -31.12
N GLY A 300 -14.50 -0.52 -29.80
CA GLY A 300 -13.94 -1.69 -29.12
C GLY A 300 -12.41 -1.65 -28.97
N SER A 301 -11.76 -0.53 -29.30
CA SER A 301 -10.29 -0.43 -29.35
C SER A 301 -9.62 -0.58 -27.98
N SER A 302 -8.38 -1.10 -27.98
CA SER A 302 -7.53 -1.13 -26.79
C SER A 302 -7.15 0.28 -26.34
N TRP A 303 -6.93 0.51 -25.03
CA TRP A 303 -6.48 1.83 -24.56
C TRP A 303 -5.13 2.22 -25.17
N LYS A 304 -4.23 1.26 -25.38
CA LYS A 304 -2.95 1.45 -26.05
C LYS A 304 -3.08 1.94 -27.50
N THR A 305 -4.15 1.54 -28.20
CA THR A 305 -4.45 2.01 -29.56
C THR A 305 -4.94 3.46 -29.52
N VAL A 306 -5.85 3.77 -28.59
CA VAL A 306 -6.43 5.11 -28.42
C VAL A 306 -5.36 6.13 -27.99
N THR A 307 -4.40 5.72 -27.16
CA THR A 307 -3.32 6.62 -26.71
C THR A 307 -2.32 6.94 -27.80
N ARG A 308 -2.04 6.01 -28.74
CA ARG A 308 -1.13 6.28 -29.87
C ARG A 308 -1.60 7.44 -30.76
N SER A 309 -2.91 7.68 -30.81
CA SER A 309 -3.53 8.75 -31.59
C SER A 309 -3.91 9.97 -30.73
N SER A 310 -3.46 10.04 -29.47
CA SER A 310 -3.83 11.12 -28.54
C SER A 310 -2.66 11.63 -27.72
N ASN A 311 -2.77 12.83 -27.16
CA ASN A 311 -1.75 13.40 -26.26
C ASN A 311 -1.85 12.90 -24.81
N PHE A 312 -2.71 11.91 -24.52
CA PHE A 312 -2.94 11.41 -23.16
C PHE A 312 -2.20 10.10 -22.91
N GLN A 313 -1.69 9.96 -21.69
CA GLN A 313 -1.14 8.70 -21.20
C GLN A 313 -2.27 7.68 -20.93
N GLU A 314 -1.95 6.40 -21.12
CA GLU A 314 -2.88 5.28 -20.88
C GLU A 314 -3.39 5.27 -19.43
N THR A 315 -2.51 5.58 -18.48
CA THR A 315 -2.81 5.68 -17.05
C THR A 315 -3.85 6.75 -16.76
N THR A 316 -3.78 7.91 -17.44
CA THR A 316 -4.73 9.02 -17.29
C THR A 316 -6.11 8.62 -17.80
N LEU A 317 -6.19 8.03 -19.00
CA LEU A 317 -7.47 7.61 -19.59
C LEU A 317 -8.15 6.49 -18.79
N THR A 318 -7.39 5.45 -18.42
CA THR A 318 -7.91 4.30 -17.65
C THR A 318 -8.38 4.71 -16.26
N THR A 319 -7.61 5.53 -15.56
CA THR A 319 -7.93 6.01 -14.21
C THR A 319 -9.14 6.94 -14.24
N THR A 320 -9.19 7.89 -15.19
CA THR A 320 -10.30 8.84 -15.30
C THR A 320 -11.61 8.14 -15.67
N PHE A 321 -11.57 7.25 -16.66
CA PHE A 321 -12.75 6.46 -17.06
C PHE A 321 -13.31 5.66 -15.87
N ARG A 322 -12.43 4.98 -15.13
CA ARG A 322 -12.82 4.22 -13.95
C ARG A 322 -13.44 5.09 -12.87
N TYR A 323 -12.85 6.26 -12.58
CA TYR A 323 -13.42 7.18 -11.59
C TYR A 323 -14.78 7.71 -12.02
N TRP A 324 -14.95 8.08 -13.28
CA TRP A 324 -16.23 8.58 -13.79
C TRP A 324 -17.31 7.50 -13.80
N GLN A 325 -16.94 6.24 -14.05
CA GLN A 325 -17.87 5.11 -13.99
C GLN A 325 -18.25 4.77 -12.55
N LEU A 326 -17.29 4.71 -11.62
CA LEU A 326 -17.55 4.45 -10.20
C LEU A 326 -18.38 5.54 -9.53
N ASP A 327 -18.14 6.81 -9.87
CA ASP A 327 -18.90 7.95 -9.35
C ASP A 327 -20.26 8.13 -10.08
N GLY A 328 -20.59 7.28 -11.07
CA GLY A 328 -21.83 7.35 -11.86
C GLY A 328 -21.92 8.53 -12.84
N ARG A 329 -20.91 9.41 -12.86
CA ARG A 329 -20.83 10.56 -13.77
C ARG A 329 -20.90 10.13 -15.23
N PHE A 330 -20.18 9.07 -15.59
CA PHE A 330 -20.13 8.59 -16.95
C PHE A 330 -21.51 8.10 -17.46
N SER A 331 -22.26 7.40 -16.62
CA SER A 331 -23.61 6.94 -16.96
C SER A 331 -24.57 8.12 -17.17
N ARG A 332 -24.50 9.16 -16.33
CA ARG A 332 -25.31 10.39 -16.50
C ARG A 332 -25.01 11.11 -17.81
N VAL A 333 -23.72 11.20 -18.16
CA VAL A 333 -23.30 11.80 -19.43
C VAL A 333 -23.84 11.02 -20.62
N LEU A 334 -23.79 9.68 -20.59
CA LEU A 334 -24.35 8.87 -21.66
C LEU A 334 -25.87 9.01 -21.77
N SER A 335 -26.58 9.07 -20.64
CA SER A 335 -28.04 9.32 -20.63
C SER A 335 -28.40 10.69 -21.21
N GLU A 336 -27.66 11.74 -20.86
CA GLU A 336 -27.86 13.08 -21.42
C GLU A 336 -27.58 13.08 -22.92
N LEU A 337 -26.48 12.46 -23.37
CA LEU A 337 -26.16 12.34 -24.78
C LEU A 337 -27.24 11.58 -25.57
N MET A 338 -27.84 10.54 -24.99
CA MET A 338 -28.95 9.82 -25.62
C MET A 338 -30.19 10.73 -25.78
N GLN A 339 -30.46 11.60 -24.81
CA GLN A 339 -31.56 12.57 -24.92
C GLN A 339 -31.27 13.63 -25.99
N LEU A 340 -30.03 14.12 -26.08
CA LEU A 340 -29.64 15.16 -27.04
C LEU A 340 -29.59 14.66 -28.49
N ARG A 341 -29.12 13.42 -28.71
CA ARG A 341 -28.96 12.83 -30.06
C ARG A 341 -30.25 12.22 -30.60
N GLY A 342 -31.30 12.13 -29.77
CA GLY A 342 -32.51 11.36 -30.06
C GLY A 342 -32.19 9.85 -30.16
N THR A 343 -33.22 9.01 -30.14
CA THR A 343 -33.12 7.55 -30.31
C THR A 343 -32.71 7.17 -31.75
N THR A 344 -31.52 7.57 -32.17
CA THR A 344 -30.98 7.30 -33.51
C THR A 344 -29.79 6.35 -33.34
N ARG A 345 -29.91 5.13 -33.89
CA ARG A 345 -28.88 4.06 -33.95
C ARG A 345 -27.95 3.96 -32.72
N ASN A 346 -28.38 3.21 -31.72
CA ASN A 346 -27.53 2.81 -30.60
C ASN A 346 -26.57 1.69 -31.02
N ARG A 347 -25.27 1.85 -30.80
CA ARG A 347 -24.32 0.72 -30.80
C ARG A 347 -24.22 0.15 -29.38
N PRO A 348 -24.28 -1.19 -29.21
CA PRO A 348 -24.03 -1.77 -27.90
C PRO A 348 -22.62 -1.37 -27.46
N ALA A 349 -22.49 -0.91 -26.21
CA ALA A 349 -21.17 -0.62 -25.65
C ALA A 349 -20.35 -1.91 -25.67
N GLN A 350 -19.36 -2.01 -26.54
CA GLN A 350 -18.51 -3.20 -26.65
C GLN A 350 -17.48 -3.17 -25.52
N TYR A 351 -17.92 -3.57 -24.33
CA TYR A 351 -17.03 -3.76 -23.21
C TYR A 351 -16.31 -5.11 -23.38
N HIS A 352 -15.09 -5.08 -23.91
CA HIS A 352 -14.19 -6.22 -23.81
C HIS A 352 -13.82 -6.42 -22.33
N LYS A 353 -14.65 -7.19 -21.63
CA LYS A 353 -14.27 -7.86 -20.39
C LYS A 353 -12.97 -8.60 -20.73
N TYR A 354 -11.91 -8.37 -19.95
CA TYR A 354 -10.58 -9.00 -20.05
C TYR A 354 -9.57 -8.41 -21.05
N GLN A 355 -8.82 -7.41 -20.61
CA GLN A 355 -7.35 -7.36 -20.83
C GLN A 355 -6.53 -6.87 -19.63
N PHE A 356 -7.16 -6.27 -18.61
CA PHE A 356 -6.40 -5.77 -17.46
C PHE A 356 -5.96 -6.86 -16.48
N ILE A 357 -6.76 -7.93 -16.31
CA ILE A 357 -6.45 -9.04 -15.39
C ILE A 357 -5.22 -9.82 -15.90
N LYS A 358 -5.13 -10.10 -17.21
CA LYS A 358 -3.97 -10.83 -17.78
C LYS A 358 -2.65 -10.05 -17.75
N ASN A 359 -2.65 -8.71 -17.73
CA ASN A 359 -1.39 -7.95 -17.67
C ASN A 359 -0.87 -7.78 -16.24
N CYS A 360 -1.75 -7.82 -15.23
CA CYS A 360 -1.31 -7.97 -13.84
C CYS A 360 -0.85 -9.42 -13.55
N GLU A 361 -1.56 -10.43 -14.06
CA GLU A 361 -1.18 -11.85 -13.86
C GLU A 361 0.07 -12.27 -14.65
N ARG A 362 0.26 -11.81 -15.90
CA ARG A 362 1.49 -12.11 -16.67
C ARG A 362 2.75 -11.46 -16.09
N ARG A 363 2.64 -10.33 -15.39
CA ARG A 363 3.78 -9.76 -14.63
C ARG A 363 4.04 -10.48 -13.31
N ILE A 364 3.13 -11.36 -12.87
CA ILE A 364 3.24 -12.14 -11.64
C ILE A 364 3.64 -13.60 -11.95
N LEU A 365 3.43 -14.11 -13.18
CA LEU A 365 3.59 -15.53 -13.53
C LEU A 365 4.52 -15.83 -14.73
N SER A 366 5.34 -14.88 -15.20
CA SER A 366 6.35 -15.20 -16.23
C SER A 366 7.71 -15.53 -15.58
N PRO A 367 8.20 -16.78 -15.64
CA PRO A 367 9.61 -17.06 -15.41
C PRO A 367 10.42 -16.43 -16.55
N SER A 368 11.52 -15.76 -16.21
CA SER A 368 12.49 -15.24 -17.18
C SER A 368 12.97 -16.38 -18.08
N PRO A 369 13.14 -16.17 -19.41
CA PRO A 369 13.73 -17.18 -20.27
C PRO A 369 15.19 -17.43 -19.86
N PRO A 370 15.71 -18.67 -20.05
CA PRO A 370 17.08 -19.00 -19.73
C PRO A 370 18.03 -18.17 -20.61
N VAL A 371 19.01 -17.56 -19.97
CA VAL A 371 20.14 -16.93 -20.64
C VAL A 371 20.95 -18.05 -21.29
N MET A 372 20.84 -18.18 -22.62
CA MET A 372 21.79 -19.00 -23.37
C MET A 372 23.15 -18.30 -23.36
N GLY A 373 24.15 -19.04 -22.89
CA GLY A 373 25.53 -18.60 -22.77
C GLY A 373 26.14 -18.22 -24.12
N ARG A 374 27.09 -17.30 -24.04
CA ARG A 374 28.23 -17.24 -24.94
C ARG A 374 29.46 -17.65 -24.16
#